data_AF-A0A350JJQ4-F1
#
_entry.id   AF-A0A350JJQ4-F1
#
_cell.length_a   1.000
_cell.length_b   1.000
_cell.length_c   1.000
_cell.angle_alpha   90.00
_cell.angle_beta   90.00
_cell.angle_gamma   90.00
#
_symmetry.space_group_name_H-M   'P 1'
#
loop_
_entity.id
_entity.type
_entity.pdbx_description
1 polymer ?
#
loop_
_entity_poly.entity_id
_entity_poly.type
_entity_poly.pdbx_seq_one_letter_code
_entity_poly.pdbx_strand_id
1 'polypeptide(L)'
;MFEPLKDNSTVNAIRQLSDACSDRLDFHKRSEEFLRKMGSLEFASLVFETNLNDLGFLKREWTTYEIPFLYIYENNNFYLKYHIFPPVESGDTEKAANIIHHHNNYILSSFTMFGPGYHTFHFDKNIEELPDGRAKLSATKDFFHAKDQVNIVESWEPHIVFNMDDTTTTVVLWSPDKKQATDGLRNHPLVKPFKGLLLSVIHFFGLNKKVGVAPKDVKQYYVQDGETRWITEADYFGVYKEKKGDDVSLDYVQAICHFMQSLGYKNDEFVRGMMKRKDLPLAYKKWLPFLISGEKIPVLYGKEEINIPNKEIRIEDLRKACA
;
A
#
# COMPACT_ATOMS: atom_id res chain seq x y z
N MET A 1 -17.29 10.78 5.38
CA MET A 1 -15.89 10.36 5.21
C MET A 1 -15.59 9.45 6.38
N PHE A 2 -14.98 8.29 6.14
CA PHE A 2 -14.58 7.39 7.23
C PHE A 2 -13.28 7.94 7.83
N GLU A 3 -13.34 8.46 9.06
CA GLU A 3 -12.21 9.07 9.76
C GLU A 3 -11.91 8.27 11.05
N PRO A 4 -11.41 7.03 10.94
CA PRO A 4 -11.12 6.20 12.10
C PRO A 4 -10.08 6.87 12.99
N LEU A 5 -10.21 6.72 14.31
CA LEU A 5 -9.26 7.24 15.30
C LEU A 5 -8.99 8.76 15.21
N LYS A 6 -9.91 9.55 14.65
CA LYS A 6 -9.75 11.02 14.50
C LYS A 6 -9.42 11.74 15.82
N ASP A 7 -9.88 11.20 16.95
CA ASP A 7 -9.74 11.75 18.30
C ASP A 7 -8.55 11.14 19.08
N ASN A 8 -7.85 10.15 18.51
CA ASN A 8 -6.63 9.61 19.09
C ASN A 8 -5.52 10.68 19.08
N SER A 9 -4.77 10.81 20.18
CA SER A 9 -3.75 11.86 20.33
C SER A 9 -2.65 11.83 19.27
N THR A 10 -2.18 10.64 18.87
CA THR A 10 -1.14 10.47 17.85
C THR A 10 -1.66 10.84 16.46
N VAL A 11 -2.90 10.44 16.15
CA VAL A 11 -3.59 10.81 14.90
C VAL A 11 -3.92 12.30 14.87
N ASN A 12 -4.32 12.90 15.98
CA ASN A 12 -4.56 14.34 16.04
C ASN A 12 -3.26 15.13 15.84
N ALA A 13 -2.15 14.68 16.42
CA ALA A 13 -0.85 15.32 16.24
C ALA A 13 -0.38 15.31 14.77
N ILE A 14 -0.54 14.19 14.05
CA ILE A 14 -0.18 14.14 12.63
C ILE A 14 -1.12 14.98 11.75
N ARG A 15 -2.39 15.12 12.13
CA ARG A 15 -3.33 16.04 11.47
C ARG A 15 -2.89 17.49 11.63
N GLN A 16 -2.59 17.91 12.86
CA GLN A 16 -2.10 19.25 13.15
C GLN A 16 -0.78 19.55 12.43
N LEU A 17 0.13 18.56 12.38
CA LEU A 17 1.36 18.66 11.59
C LEU A 17 1.07 18.83 10.10
N SER A 18 0.16 18.03 9.54
CA SER A 18 -0.24 18.15 8.14
C SER A 18 -0.82 19.54 7.84
N ASP A 19 -1.59 20.12 8.75
CA ASP A 19 -2.19 21.44 8.58
C ASP A 19 -1.13 22.56 8.65
N ALA A 20 -0.15 22.43 9.54
CA ALA A 20 0.94 23.38 9.70
C ALA A 20 1.98 23.33 8.56
N CYS A 21 2.17 22.17 7.92
CA CYS A 21 3.15 22.01 6.84
C CYS A 21 2.55 22.36 5.47
N SER A 22 3.13 23.37 4.82
CA SER A 22 2.88 23.67 3.40
C SER A 22 3.67 22.75 2.47
N ASP A 23 4.94 22.49 2.82
CA ASP A 23 5.79 21.50 2.15
C ASP A 23 5.38 20.08 2.58
N ARG A 24 4.98 19.27 1.60
CA ARG A 24 4.52 17.90 1.83
C ARG A 24 5.68 16.95 2.09
N LEU A 25 6.87 17.20 1.55
CA LEU A 25 8.04 16.40 1.89
C LEU A 25 8.50 16.65 3.33
N ASP A 26 8.45 17.91 3.79
CA ASP A 26 8.69 18.25 5.21
C ASP A 26 7.67 17.56 6.13
N PHE A 27 6.39 17.58 5.76
CA PHE A 27 5.34 16.86 6.49
C PHE A 27 5.69 15.37 6.65
N HIS A 28 6.12 14.70 5.58
CA HIS A 28 6.49 13.29 5.61
C HIS A 28 7.72 13.03 6.50
N LYS A 29 8.77 13.84 6.38
CA LYS A 29 9.98 13.73 7.21
C LYS A 29 9.67 13.92 8.70
N ARG A 30 8.87 14.93 9.04
CA ARG A 30 8.49 15.23 10.43
C ARG A 30 7.45 14.25 11.00
N SER A 31 6.80 13.46 10.13
CA SER A 31 5.84 12.45 10.56
C SER A 31 6.48 11.19 11.14
N GLU A 32 7.79 10.99 10.93
CA GLU A 32 8.51 9.76 11.34
C GLU A 32 8.27 9.39 12.80
N GLU A 33 8.36 10.34 13.73
CA GLU A 33 8.13 10.06 15.15
C GLU A 33 6.72 9.54 15.46
N PHE A 34 5.72 9.97 14.68
CA PHE A 34 4.33 9.52 14.84
C PHE A 34 4.15 8.14 14.23
N LEU A 35 4.77 7.86 13.08
CA LEU A 35 4.74 6.52 12.48
C LEU A 35 5.35 5.48 13.43
N ARG A 36 6.45 5.82 14.11
CA ARG A 36 7.07 4.97 15.14
C ARG A 36 6.13 4.71 16.32
N LYS A 37 5.46 5.74 16.85
CA LYS A 37 4.45 5.60 17.92
C LYS A 37 3.29 4.69 17.49
N MET A 38 2.88 4.79 16.22
CA MET A 38 1.84 3.94 15.65
C MET A 38 2.27 2.47 15.53
N GLY A 39 3.56 2.15 15.46
CA GLY A 39 4.04 0.75 15.37
C GLY A 39 3.91 -0.11 16.64
N SER A 40 3.34 0.42 17.73
CA SER A 40 3.19 -0.32 18.98
C SER A 40 2.04 -1.33 18.94
N LEU A 41 2.14 -2.43 19.71
CA LEU A 41 1.06 -3.41 19.86
C LEU A 41 -0.24 -2.76 20.36
N GLU A 42 -0.15 -1.83 21.31
CA GLU A 42 -1.33 -1.13 21.85
C GLU A 42 -2.06 -0.37 20.74
N PHE A 43 -1.33 0.40 19.94
CA PHE A 43 -1.92 1.17 18.84
C PHE A 43 -2.45 0.26 17.72
N ALA A 44 -1.72 -0.80 17.37
CA ALA A 44 -2.17 -1.79 16.38
C ALA A 44 -3.44 -2.53 16.83
N SER A 45 -3.55 -2.86 18.12
CA SER A 45 -4.75 -3.48 18.71
C SER A 45 -5.96 -2.55 18.58
N LEU A 46 -5.80 -1.27 18.95
CA LEU A 46 -6.85 -0.26 18.81
C LEU A 46 -7.30 -0.10 17.35
N VAL A 47 -6.36 -0.07 16.40
CA VAL A 47 -6.65 0.03 14.97
C VAL A 47 -7.41 -1.21 14.49
N PHE A 48 -6.96 -2.41 14.86
CA PHE A 48 -7.62 -3.67 14.52
C PHE A 48 -9.07 -3.69 14.99
N GLU A 49 -9.30 -3.39 16.28
CA GLU A 49 -10.64 -3.36 16.87
C GLU A 49 -11.54 -2.28 16.21
N THR A 50 -10.98 -1.11 15.90
CA THR A 50 -11.70 -0.03 15.22
C THR A 50 -12.16 -0.44 13.83
N ASN A 51 -11.30 -1.10 13.05
CA ASN A 51 -11.65 -1.59 11.72
C ASN A 51 -12.70 -2.70 11.78
N LEU A 52 -12.62 -3.61 12.75
CA LEU A 52 -13.61 -4.68 12.93
C LEU A 52 -14.97 -4.18 13.44
N ASN A 53 -15.02 -3.02 14.07
CA ASN A 53 -16.27 -2.36 14.42
C ASN A 53 -16.90 -1.59 13.24
N ASP A 54 -16.14 -1.31 12.18
CA ASP A 54 -16.65 -0.62 11.00
C ASP A 54 -17.32 -1.59 10.01
N LEU A 55 -18.61 -1.38 9.73
CA LEU A 55 -19.36 -2.22 8.80
C LEU A 55 -18.86 -2.14 7.35
N GLY A 56 -18.32 -0.98 6.95
CA GLY A 56 -17.79 -0.79 5.60
C GLY A 56 -16.52 -1.58 5.38
N PHE A 57 -15.62 -1.57 6.35
CA PHE A 57 -14.40 -2.38 6.36
C PHE A 57 -14.72 -3.87 6.44
N LEU A 58 -15.59 -4.30 7.35
CA LEU A 58 -15.98 -5.70 7.48
C LEU A 58 -16.53 -6.27 6.17
N LYS A 59 -17.37 -5.50 5.46
CA LYS A 59 -18.04 -5.94 4.23
C LYS A 59 -17.28 -5.54 2.96
N ARG A 60 -16.03 -5.11 3.08
CA ARG A 60 -15.21 -4.70 1.93
C ARG A 60 -15.04 -5.88 0.97
N GLU A 61 -15.22 -5.60 -0.32
CA GLU A 61 -14.81 -6.51 -1.39
C GLU A 61 -13.30 -6.32 -1.63
N TRP A 62 -12.51 -7.34 -1.28
CA TRP A 62 -11.07 -7.34 -1.51
C TRP A 62 -10.74 -7.71 -2.95
N THR A 63 -9.65 -7.14 -3.46
CA THR A 63 -9.10 -7.49 -4.78
C THR A 63 -7.61 -7.78 -4.63
N THR A 64 -7.08 -8.68 -5.46
CA THR A 64 -5.64 -9.01 -5.45
C THR A 64 -4.73 -7.88 -5.96
N TYR A 65 -5.32 -6.76 -6.36
CA TYR A 65 -4.62 -5.51 -6.64
C TYR A 65 -4.10 -4.82 -5.36
N GLU A 66 -4.75 -5.05 -4.22
CA GLU A 66 -4.43 -4.37 -2.96
C GLU A 66 -3.39 -5.15 -2.14
N ILE A 67 -2.71 -4.48 -1.22
CA ILE A 67 -1.96 -5.16 -0.15
C ILE A 67 -2.92 -5.31 1.03
N PRO A 68 -2.98 -6.45 1.75
CA PRO A 68 -3.78 -6.55 2.97
C PRO A 68 -3.48 -5.40 3.94
N PHE A 69 -4.52 -4.74 4.45
CA PHE A 69 -4.33 -3.52 5.24
C PHE A 69 -5.36 -3.33 6.36
N LEU A 70 -5.02 -2.45 7.30
CA LEU A 70 -5.93 -1.88 8.30
C LEU A 70 -5.88 -0.35 8.23
N TYR A 71 -7.04 0.32 8.28
CA TYR A 71 -7.10 1.79 8.25
C TYR A 71 -6.75 2.38 9.61
N ILE A 72 -5.79 3.31 9.65
CA ILE A 72 -5.50 4.10 10.85
C ILE A 72 -6.31 5.40 10.81
N TYR A 73 -6.25 6.13 9.71
CA TYR A 73 -6.95 7.41 9.51
C TYR A 73 -6.98 7.78 8.01
N GLU A 74 -7.99 8.51 7.56
CA GLU A 74 -8.07 9.03 6.19
C GLU A 74 -8.80 10.36 6.17
N ASN A 75 -8.26 11.33 5.43
CA ASN A 75 -8.97 12.55 5.06
C ASN A 75 -8.57 13.01 3.64
N ASN A 76 -8.99 14.20 3.22
CA ASN A 76 -8.67 14.73 1.89
C ASN A 76 -7.18 15.06 1.69
N ASN A 77 -6.40 15.22 2.76
CA ASN A 77 -5.00 15.65 2.70
C ASN A 77 -4.02 14.49 2.80
N PHE A 78 -4.36 13.44 3.54
CA PHE A 78 -3.50 12.27 3.70
C PHE A 78 -4.31 11.07 4.22
N TYR A 79 -3.71 9.89 4.12
CA TYR A 79 -4.21 8.70 4.79
C TYR A 79 -3.08 7.87 5.38
N LEU A 80 -3.44 7.11 6.41
CA LEU A 80 -2.58 6.25 7.21
C LEU A 80 -3.15 4.83 7.24
N LYS A 81 -2.29 3.84 7.02
CA LYS A 81 -2.67 2.42 7.05
C LYS A 81 -1.53 1.58 7.62
N TYR A 82 -1.87 0.38 8.09
CA TYR A 82 -0.92 -0.73 8.08
C TYR A 82 -0.98 -1.43 6.74
N HIS A 83 0.15 -1.68 6.09
CA HIS A 83 0.27 -2.60 4.96
C HIS A 83 0.97 -3.86 5.44
N ILE A 84 0.33 -5.02 5.23
CA ILE A 84 0.80 -6.33 5.67
C ILE A 84 1.22 -7.10 4.42
N PHE A 85 2.51 -7.38 4.32
CA PHE A 85 3.11 -8.12 3.23
C PHE A 85 3.32 -9.57 3.66
N PRO A 86 2.58 -10.53 3.08
CA PRO A 86 2.83 -11.94 3.31
C PRO A 86 4.15 -12.37 2.67
N PRO A 87 4.88 -13.34 3.24
CA PRO A 87 6.08 -13.89 2.62
C PRO A 87 5.76 -14.70 1.37
N VAL A 88 6.77 -15.08 0.59
CA VAL A 88 6.61 -16.07 -0.49
C VAL A 88 6.98 -17.48 -0.01
N GLU A 89 6.34 -18.50 -0.59
CA GLU A 89 6.53 -19.89 -0.17
C GLU A 89 7.96 -20.38 -0.42
N SER A 90 8.57 -19.97 -1.55
CA SER A 90 9.95 -20.27 -1.90
C SER A 90 10.99 -19.63 -0.98
N GLY A 91 10.63 -18.57 -0.24
CA GLY A 91 11.58 -17.72 0.47
C GLY A 91 12.55 -16.94 -0.44
N ASP A 92 12.31 -16.89 -1.76
CA ASP A 92 13.18 -16.18 -2.71
C ASP A 92 12.96 -14.67 -2.63
N THR A 93 13.79 -14.00 -1.83
CA THR A 93 13.80 -12.54 -1.65
C THR A 93 14.54 -11.78 -2.76
N GLU A 94 15.15 -12.48 -3.73
CA GLU A 94 15.78 -11.84 -4.90
C GLU A 94 14.78 -11.53 -6.01
N LYS A 95 13.55 -12.08 -5.92
CA LYS A 95 12.47 -11.85 -6.89
C LYS A 95 11.59 -10.68 -6.47
N ALA A 96 11.18 -9.89 -7.45
CA ALA A 96 10.32 -8.74 -7.22
C ALA A 96 8.89 -9.16 -6.81
N ALA A 97 8.36 -8.53 -5.76
CA ALA A 97 6.97 -8.71 -5.35
C ALA A 97 5.99 -7.95 -6.27
N ASN A 98 6.50 -6.93 -6.97
CA ASN A 98 5.73 -6.09 -7.87
C ASN A 98 6.61 -5.51 -8.99
N ILE A 99 5.98 -4.85 -9.97
CA ILE A 99 6.67 -4.15 -11.07
C ILE A 99 7.32 -2.84 -10.59
N ILE A 100 8.26 -2.27 -11.36
CA ILE A 100 8.78 -0.92 -11.11
C ILE A 100 7.65 0.08 -11.40
N HIS A 101 7.28 0.89 -10.41
CA HIS A 101 6.14 1.80 -10.49
C HIS A 101 6.35 3.08 -9.70
N HIS A 102 5.60 4.13 -10.05
CA HIS A 102 5.55 5.37 -9.26
C HIS A 102 4.12 5.61 -8.74
N HIS A 103 3.99 6.49 -7.75
CA HIS A 103 2.72 6.77 -7.08
C HIS A 103 2.02 8.03 -7.59
N ASN A 104 2.20 8.36 -8.87
CA ASN A 104 1.75 9.61 -9.48
C ASN A 104 2.14 10.84 -8.62
N ASN A 105 1.18 11.69 -8.27
CA ASN A 105 1.39 12.89 -7.47
C ASN A 105 1.39 12.62 -5.95
N TYR A 106 1.52 11.37 -5.49
CA TYR A 106 1.56 11.05 -4.07
C TYR A 106 2.98 10.80 -3.59
N ILE A 107 3.27 11.29 -2.38
CA ILE A 107 4.43 10.91 -1.58
C ILE A 107 3.99 9.76 -0.66
N LEU A 108 4.86 8.78 -0.48
CA LEU A 108 4.70 7.66 0.45
C LEU A 108 5.82 7.69 1.48
N SER A 109 5.49 7.73 2.77
CA SER A 109 6.40 7.29 3.83
C SER A 109 5.99 5.91 4.32
N SER A 110 6.94 5.00 4.49
CA SER A 110 6.73 3.66 4.99
C SER A 110 7.66 3.42 6.18
N PHE A 111 7.12 3.07 7.34
CA PHE A 111 7.85 2.67 8.53
C PHE A 111 7.70 1.16 8.74
N THR A 112 8.79 0.39 8.70
CA THR A 112 8.76 -1.07 8.93
C THR A 112 8.62 -1.37 10.43
N MET A 113 7.38 -1.63 10.86
CA MET A 113 7.06 -1.84 12.28
C MET A 113 7.22 -3.29 12.74
N PHE A 114 7.09 -4.26 11.82
CA PHE A 114 7.11 -5.69 12.14
C PHE A 114 7.69 -6.48 10.96
N GLY A 115 8.32 -7.61 11.28
CA GLY A 115 9.03 -8.44 10.31
C GLY A 115 10.44 -7.91 9.98
N PRO A 116 11.17 -8.63 9.12
CA PRO A 116 12.55 -8.29 8.77
C PRO A 116 12.68 -7.03 7.90
N GLY A 117 11.67 -6.72 7.08
CA GLY A 117 11.76 -5.69 6.05
C GLY A 117 11.78 -6.27 4.64
N TYR A 118 12.23 -5.49 3.67
CA TYR A 118 12.33 -5.94 2.28
C TYR A 118 13.43 -5.18 1.52
N HIS A 119 13.97 -5.81 0.48
CA HIS A 119 14.85 -5.14 -0.47
C HIS A 119 14.04 -4.20 -1.37
N THR A 120 14.57 -3.03 -1.68
CA THR A 120 13.93 -2.06 -2.57
C THR A 120 14.94 -1.25 -3.38
N PHE A 121 14.50 -0.76 -4.54
CA PHE A 121 15.25 0.20 -5.35
C PHE A 121 14.41 1.46 -5.56
N HIS A 122 15.09 2.60 -5.61
CA HIS A 122 14.56 3.87 -6.10
C HIS A 122 15.23 4.21 -7.43
N PHE A 123 14.51 4.89 -8.33
CA PHE A 123 15.01 5.26 -9.65
C PHE A 123 14.89 6.77 -9.89
N ASP A 124 15.69 7.26 -10.84
CA ASP A 124 15.56 8.65 -11.29
C ASP A 124 14.19 8.90 -11.94
N LYS A 125 13.64 10.10 -11.72
CA LYS A 125 12.33 10.50 -12.26
C LYS A 125 12.39 10.82 -13.77
N ASN A 126 13.58 11.10 -14.30
CA ASN A 126 13.80 11.44 -15.70
C ASN A 126 14.01 10.16 -16.52
N ILE A 127 12.90 9.49 -16.85
CA ILE A 127 12.92 8.27 -17.65
C ILE A 127 12.88 8.64 -19.14
N GLU A 128 13.85 8.15 -19.91
CA GLU A 128 13.83 8.26 -21.37
C GLU A 128 13.08 7.06 -21.94
N GLU A 129 11.90 7.29 -22.51
CA GLU A 129 11.09 6.24 -23.15
C GLU A 129 11.36 6.19 -24.65
N LEU A 130 11.72 5.01 -25.16
CA LEU A 130 12.04 4.79 -26.56
C LEU A 130 10.80 4.31 -27.35
N PRO A 131 10.72 4.60 -28.67
CA PRO A 131 9.56 4.23 -29.50
C PRO A 131 9.30 2.73 -29.62
N ASP A 132 10.31 1.89 -29.35
CA ASP A 132 10.28 0.43 -29.48
C ASP A 132 9.84 -0.30 -28.20
N GLY A 133 9.32 0.44 -27.21
CA GLY A 133 8.87 -0.14 -25.94
C GLY A 133 9.95 -0.23 -24.87
N ARG A 134 11.19 0.19 -25.17
CA ARG A 134 12.27 0.29 -24.18
C ARG A 134 12.18 1.58 -23.39
N ALA A 135 12.83 1.60 -22.24
CA ALA A 135 13.06 2.78 -21.43
C ALA A 135 14.53 2.82 -20.99
N LYS A 136 15.00 3.95 -20.51
CA LYS A 136 16.25 4.07 -19.76
C LYS A 136 15.94 4.49 -18.35
N LEU A 137 16.21 3.61 -17.40
CA LEU A 137 16.08 3.86 -15.97
C LEU A 137 17.47 3.80 -15.33
N SER A 138 17.71 4.69 -14.37
CA SER A 138 18.91 4.65 -13.54
C SER A 138 18.49 4.48 -12.09
N ALA A 139 19.08 3.49 -11.41
CA ALA A 139 18.86 3.29 -9.99
C ALA A 139 19.56 4.41 -9.20
N THR A 140 18.82 5.09 -8.34
CA THR A 140 19.36 6.11 -7.43
C THR A 140 19.66 5.54 -6.05
N LYS A 141 18.95 4.49 -5.66
CA LYS A 141 19.19 3.73 -4.42
C LYS A 141 18.93 2.24 -4.65
N ASP A 142 19.74 1.42 -4.00
CA ASP A 142 19.63 -0.03 -3.86
C ASP A 142 19.89 -0.32 -2.38
N PHE A 143 18.86 -0.73 -1.63
CA PHE A 143 19.00 -0.93 -0.18
C PHE A 143 17.95 -1.88 0.40
N PHE A 144 18.27 -2.39 1.59
CA PHE A 144 17.33 -3.16 2.41
C PHE A 144 16.60 -2.23 3.39
N HIS A 145 15.28 -2.12 3.25
CA HIS A 145 14.42 -1.33 4.14
C HIS A 145 14.07 -2.16 5.38
N ALA A 146 14.95 -2.11 6.37
CA ALA A 146 14.92 -2.99 7.55
C ALA A 146 13.83 -2.59 8.56
N LYS A 147 13.60 -3.47 9.54
CA LYS A 147 12.83 -3.17 10.75
C LYS A 147 13.30 -1.87 11.41
N ASP A 148 12.35 -1.10 11.92
CA ASP A 148 12.54 0.17 12.61
C ASP A 148 13.12 1.29 11.72
N GLN A 149 13.13 1.12 10.40
CA GLN A 149 13.51 2.16 9.44
C GLN A 149 12.30 2.82 8.81
N VAL A 150 12.50 4.07 8.34
CA VAL A 150 11.55 4.80 7.53
C VAL A 150 12.14 5.02 6.15
N ASN A 151 11.35 4.71 5.12
CA ASN A 151 11.64 5.06 3.74
C ASN A 151 10.62 6.08 3.23
N ILE A 152 11.07 7.03 2.41
CA ILE A 152 10.21 8.01 1.73
C ILE A 152 10.41 7.86 0.23
N VAL A 153 9.31 7.65 -0.48
CA VAL A 153 9.21 7.62 -1.94
C VAL A 153 8.47 8.88 -2.33
N GLU A 154 9.13 9.74 -3.10
CA GLU A 154 8.56 11.00 -3.53
C GLU A 154 7.51 10.83 -4.65
N SER A 155 6.77 11.89 -4.92
CA SER A 155 5.89 11.89 -6.08
C SER A 155 6.68 11.69 -7.38
N TRP A 156 6.10 10.87 -8.26
CA TRP A 156 6.65 10.45 -9.54
C TRP A 156 7.99 9.72 -9.47
N GLU A 157 8.48 9.39 -8.26
CA GLU A 157 9.66 8.53 -8.07
C GLU A 157 9.27 7.08 -8.36
N PRO A 158 9.88 6.42 -9.37
CA PRO A 158 9.69 5.01 -9.55
C PRO A 158 10.44 4.25 -8.46
N HIS A 159 9.85 3.14 -8.02
CA HIS A 159 10.48 2.21 -7.10
C HIS A 159 10.04 0.78 -7.38
N ILE A 160 10.67 -0.17 -6.71
CA ILE A 160 10.28 -1.57 -6.73
C ILE A 160 10.53 -2.19 -5.35
N VAL A 161 9.70 -3.16 -4.98
CA VAL A 161 9.79 -3.92 -3.73
C VAL A 161 9.99 -5.39 -4.09
N PHE A 162 10.92 -6.03 -3.40
CA PHE A 162 11.20 -7.45 -3.54
C PHE A 162 10.46 -8.29 -2.49
N ASN A 163 10.34 -9.58 -2.77
CA ASN A 163 9.67 -10.55 -1.92
C ASN A 163 10.32 -10.61 -0.53
N MET A 164 9.53 -11.07 0.44
CA MET A 164 9.95 -11.29 1.83
C MET A 164 9.92 -12.77 2.15
N ASP A 165 10.80 -13.20 3.06
CA ASP A 165 10.86 -14.54 3.62
C ASP A 165 9.99 -14.69 4.89
N ASP A 166 9.64 -13.58 5.53
CA ASP A 166 8.68 -13.53 6.64
C ASP A 166 7.69 -12.36 6.51
N THR A 167 6.56 -12.46 7.22
CA THR A 167 5.51 -11.44 7.26
C THR A 167 6.11 -10.10 7.67
N THR A 168 6.05 -9.12 6.77
CA THR A 168 6.54 -7.77 7.02
C THR A 168 5.35 -6.81 7.05
N THR A 169 5.27 -5.94 8.06
CA THR A 169 4.20 -4.95 8.16
C THR A 169 4.77 -3.56 8.30
N THR A 170 4.21 -2.62 7.53
CA THR A 170 4.62 -1.22 7.54
C THR A 170 3.47 -0.30 7.94
N VAL A 171 3.78 0.76 8.69
CA VAL A 171 2.89 1.92 8.81
C VAL A 171 3.15 2.83 7.62
N VAL A 172 2.14 3.06 6.79
CA VAL A 172 2.26 3.92 5.61
C VAL A 172 1.52 5.23 5.80
N LEU A 173 2.16 6.32 5.41
CA LEU A 173 1.58 7.64 5.26
C LEU A 173 1.61 8.02 3.79
N TRP A 174 0.44 8.38 3.26
CA TRP A 174 0.27 8.83 1.90
C TRP A 174 -0.27 10.24 1.88
N SER A 175 0.31 11.12 1.09
CA SER A 175 -0.31 12.42 0.79
C SER A 175 0.00 12.90 -0.61
N PRO A 176 -0.88 13.72 -1.23
CA PRO A 176 -0.52 14.45 -2.43
C PRO A 176 0.73 15.31 -2.17
N ASP A 177 1.58 15.45 -3.19
CA ASP A 177 2.77 16.31 -3.15
C ASP A 177 2.44 17.81 -3.01
N LYS A 178 1.19 18.17 -3.30
CA LYS A 178 0.64 19.52 -3.11
C LYS A 178 -0.80 19.42 -2.65
N LYS A 179 -1.17 20.20 -1.62
CA LYS A 179 -2.59 20.40 -1.27
C LYS A 179 -3.29 21.13 -2.40
N GLN A 180 -4.33 20.54 -2.97
CA GLN A 180 -5.13 21.20 -3.99
C GLN A 180 -6.51 21.55 -3.41
N ALA A 181 -7.01 22.73 -3.77
CA ALA A 181 -8.39 23.14 -3.42
C ALA A 181 -9.44 22.15 -3.94
N THR A 182 -9.08 21.36 -4.97
CA THR A 182 -9.93 20.36 -5.61
C THR A 182 -9.89 18.97 -4.97
N ASP A 183 -9.01 18.71 -4.01
CA ASP A 183 -8.89 17.37 -3.41
C ASP A 183 -10.18 16.96 -2.69
N GLY A 184 -10.87 17.90 -2.06
CA GLY A 184 -12.20 17.68 -1.48
C GLY A 184 -13.35 17.56 -2.50
N LEU A 185 -13.20 18.12 -3.72
CA LEU A 185 -14.25 18.05 -4.76
C LEU A 185 -14.42 16.64 -5.30
N ARG A 186 -13.35 15.84 -5.37
CA ARG A 186 -13.42 14.45 -5.88
C ARG A 186 -14.33 13.56 -5.05
N ASN A 187 -14.43 13.84 -3.76
CA ASN A 187 -15.24 13.10 -2.80
C ASN A 187 -16.62 13.75 -2.58
N HIS A 188 -16.92 14.88 -3.26
CA HIS A 188 -18.17 15.58 -3.11
C HIS A 188 -19.32 14.83 -3.82
N PRO A 189 -20.47 14.58 -3.15
CA PRO A 189 -21.58 13.81 -3.72
C PRO A 189 -22.12 14.35 -5.05
N LEU A 190 -22.06 15.67 -5.26
CA LEU A 190 -22.52 16.32 -6.50
C LEU A 190 -21.55 16.21 -7.68
N VAL A 191 -20.25 15.98 -7.40
CA VAL A 191 -19.20 15.91 -8.43
C VAL A 191 -19.00 14.47 -8.89
N LYS A 192 -19.19 13.51 -7.97
CA LYS A 192 -19.02 12.08 -8.20
C LYS A 192 -19.73 11.54 -9.46
N PRO A 193 -20.98 11.94 -9.80
CA PRO A 193 -21.67 11.46 -11.01
C PRO A 193 -21.02 11.92 -12.31
N PHE A 194 -20.32 13.06 -12.32
CA PHE A 194 -19.74 13.67 -13.51
C PHE A 194 -18.23 13.37 -13.67
N LYS A 195 -17.68 12.48 -12.83
CA LYS A 195 -16.25 12.19 -12.78
C LYS A 195 -15.66 11.82 -14.15
N GLY A 196 -16.35 10.99 -14.94
CA GLY A 196 -15.87 10.56 -16.26
C GLY A 196 -15.77 11.71 -17.27
N LEU A 197 -16.73 12.64 -17.23
CA LEU A 197 -16.73 13.83 -18.10
C LEU A 197 -15.59 14.79 -17.71
N LEU A 198 -15.44 15.05 -16.40
CA LEU A 198 -14.37 15.90 -15.88
C LEU A 198 -12.98 15.35 -16.21
N LEU A 199 -12.78 14.04 -16.04
CA LEU A 199 -11.52 13.37 -16.41
C LEU A 199 -11.25 13.50 -17.90
N SER A 200 -12.26 13.29 -18.75
CA SER A 200 -12.13 13.44 -20.21
C SER A 200 -11.68 14.84 -20.61
N VAL A 201 -12.26 15.88 -19.99
CA VAL A 201 -11.86 17.28 -20.20
C VAL A 201 -10.43 17.54 -19.73
N ILE A 202 -10.07 17.06 -18.54
CA ILE A 202 -8.71 17.21 -17.99
C ILE A 202 -7.67 16.56 -18.92
N HIS A 203 -7.96 15.35 -19.42
CA HIS A 203 -7.09 14.63 -20.34
C HIS A 203 -6.98 15.35 -21.68
N PHE A 204 -8.10 15.82 -22.25
CA PHE A 204 -8.12 16.55 -23.53
C PHE A 204 -7.23 17.79 -23.50
N PHE A 205 -7.24 18.54 -22.39
CA PHE A 205 -6.41 19.74 -22.23
C PHE A 205 -5.01 19.47 -21.66
N GLY A 206 -4.63 18.20 -21.42
CA GLY A 206 -3.33 17.85 -20.85
C GLY A 206 -3.10 18.38 -19.43
N LEU A 207 -4.15 18.70 -18.68
CA LEU A 207 -4.07 19.35 -17.37
C LEU A 207 -3.72 18.39 -16.22
N ASN A 208 -3.52 17.10 -16.53
CA ASN A 208 -3.30 15.98 -15.58
C ASN A 208 -2.39 16.36 -14.40
N LYS A 209 -1.16 16.81 -14.68
CA LYS A 209 -0.17 17.19 -13.65
C LYS A 209 -0.60 18.42 -12.85
N LYS A 210 -1.30 19.38 -13.46
CA LYS A 210 -1.77 20.62 -12.80
C LYS A 210 -2.89 20.36 -11.80
N VAL A 211 -3.73 19.36 -12.07
CA VAL A 211 -4.89 19.00 -11.22
C VAL A 211 -4.69 17.69 -10.44
N GLY A 212 -3.46 17.16 -10.41
CA GLY A 212 -3.12 15.94 -9.67
C GLY A 212 -3.89 14.70 -10.12
N VAL A 213 -4.20 14.58 -11.41
CA VAL A 213 -4.87 13.42 -12.01
C VAL A 213 -3.81 12.59 -12.74
N ALA A 214 -3.84 11.27 -12.54
CA ALA A 214 -2.96 10.36 -13.27
C ALA A 214 -3.20 10.48 -14.79
N PRO A 215 -2.15 10.45 -15.63
CA PRO A 215 -2.30 10.33 -17.07
C PRO A 215 -3.18 9.12 -17.46
N LYS A 216 -3.81 9.17 -18.64
CA LYS A 216 -4.59 8.04 -19.15
C LYS A 216 -3.72 6.79 -19.39
N ASP A 217 -2.47 7.01 -19.79
CA ASP A 217 -1.49 5.97 -20.14
C ASP A 217 -0.35 5.96 -19.12
N VAL A 218 -0.66 5.68 -17.84
CA VAL A 218 0.39 5.49 -16.82
C VAL A 218 1.25 4.29 -17.22
N LYS A 219 2.56 4.49 -17.30
CA LYS A 219 3.52 3.45 -17.65
C LYS A 219 4.17 2.90 -16.38
N GLN A 220 4.41 1.60 -16.40
CA GLN A 220 5.14 0.82 -15.41
C GLN A 220 6.35 0.18 -16.12
N TYR A 221 7.39 -0.16 -15.37
CA TYR A 221 8.67 -0.58 -15.97
C TYR A 221 9.11 -1.96 -15.47
N TYR A 222 9.76 -2.72 -16.32
CA TYR A 222 10.29 -4.05 -15.98
C TYR A 222 11.59 -4.31 -16.74
N VAL A 223 12.32 -5.33 -16.33
CA VAL A 223 13.55 -5.77 -17.00
C VAL A 223 13.24 -7.00 -17.84
N GLN A 224 13.73 -7.01 -19.07
CA GLN A 224 13.67 -8.16 -19.97
C GLN A 224 14.92 -8.16 -20.85
N ASP A 225 15.57 -9.33 -20.94
CA ASP A 225 16.76 -9.53 -21.80
C ASP A 225 17.89 -8.51 -21.55
N GLY A 226 18.05 -8.09 -20.30
CA GLY A 226 19.07 -7.11 -19.88
C GLY A 226 18.72 -5.65 -20.17
N GLU A 227 17.53 -5.37 -20.69
CA GLU A 227 17.05 -4.02 -20.98
C GLU A 227 15.83 -3.66 -20.15
N THR A 228 15.66 -2.37 -19.84
CA THR A 228 14.42 -1.89 -19.23
C THR A 228 13.34 -1.60 -20.28
N ARG A 229 12.11 -2.06 -20.03
CA ARG A 229 10.95 -1.91 -20.91
C ARG A 229 9.77 -1.31 -20.15
N TRP A 230 8.80 -0.76 -20.87
CA TRP A 230 7.56 -0.27 -20.28
C TRP A 230 6.35 -1.13 -20.67
N ILE A 231 5.36 -1.13 -19.78
CA ILE A 231 4.02 -1.70 -19.96
C ILE A 231 3.00 -0.71 -19.39
N THR A 232 1.77 -0.69 -19.90
CA THR A 232 0.76 0.20 -19.32
C THR A 232 0.26 -0.33 -17.97
N GLU A 233 -0.17 0.56 -17.09
CA GLU A 233 -0.81 0.20 -15.82
C GLU A 233 -2.05 -0.67 -16.05
N ALA A 234 -2.81 -0.40 -17.12
CA ALA A 234 -3.99 -1.18 -17.48
C ALA A 234 -3.63 -2.62 -17.83
N ASP A 235 -2.59 -2.82 -18.65
CA ASP A 235 -2.15 -4.15 -19.07
C ASP A 235 -1.56 -4.92 -17.87
N TYR A 236 -0.76 -4.27 -17.03
CA TYR A 236 -0.16 -4.91 -15.87
C TYR A 236 -1.20 -5.26 -14.79
N PHE A 237 -2.06 -4.31 -14.39
CA PHE A 237 -2.97 -4.51 -13.25
C PHE A 237 -4.37 -5.03 -13.61
N GLY A 238 -4.74 -5.10 -14.89
CA GLY A 238 -6.07 -5.53 -15.33
C GLY A 238 -6.49 -6.87 -14.70
N VAL A 239 -5.61 -7.87 -14.79
CA VAL A 239 -5.84 -9.21 -14.24
C VAL A 239 -6.02 -9.22 -12.71
N TYR A 240 -5.33 -8.34 -11.99
CA TYR A 240 -5.39 -8.31 -10.52
C TYR A 240 -6.62 -7.59 -10.00
N LYS A 241 -7.11 -6.59 -10.74
CA LYS A 241 -8.34 -5.84 -10.42
C LYS A 241 -9.60 -6.69 -10.60
N GLU A 242 -9.56 -7.64 -11.54
CA GLU A 242 -10.68 -8.55 -11.81
C GLU A 242 -10.77 -9.71 -10.80
N LYS A 243 -9.64 -10.12 -10.21
CA LYS A 243 -9.60 -11.19 -9.22
C LYS A 243 -10.06 -10.69 -7.84
N LYS A 244 -11.31 -11.02 -7.53
CA LYS A 244 -12.06 -10.66 -6.32
C LYS A 244 -12.94 -11.83 -5.85
N GLY A 245 -13.48 -11.75 -4.64
CA GLY A 245 -14.44 -12.72 -4.11
C GLY A 245 -14.10 -13.24 -2.71
N ASP A 246 -14.78 -14.30 -2.31
CA ASP A 246 -14.69 -14.85 -0.95
C ASP A 246 -13.30 -15.42 -0.65
N ASP A 247 -12.64 -16.07 -1.61
CA ASP A 247 -11.28 -16.60 -1.43
C ASP A 247 -10.26 -15.47 -1.19
N VAL A 248 -10.34 -14.38 -1.96
CA VAL A 248 -9.49 -13.20 -1.73
C VAL A 248 -9.75 -12.60 -0.35
N SER A 249 -11.01 -12.55 0.07
CA SER A 249 -11.37 -12.07 1.40
C SER A 249 -10.86 -12.99 2.52
N LEU A 250 -10.90 -14.31 2.30
CA LEU A 250 -10.34 -15.31 3.21
C LEU A 250 -8.83 -15.12 3.40
N ASP A 251 -8.09 -14.94 2.31
CA ASP A 251 -6.64 -14.72 2.34
C ASP A 251 -6.30 -13.41 3.07
N TYR A 252 -6.96 -12.30 2.72
CA TYR A 252 -6.62 -10.99 3.29
C TYR A 252 -6.92 -10.93 4.79
N VAL A 253 -8.02 -11.54 5.24
CA VAL A 253 -8.33 -11.65 6.66
C VAL A 253 -7.37 -12.63 7.36
N GLN A 254 -6.90 -13.68 6.70
CA GLN A 254 -5.85 -14.56 7.23
C GLN A 254 -4.58 -13.76 7.50
N ALA A 255 -4.11 -12.95 6.54
CA ALA A 255 -2.92 -12.12 6.69
C ALA A 255 -3.05 -11.14 7.86
N ILE A 256 -4.21 -10.47 7.97
CA ILE A 256 -4.51 -9.57 9.09
C ILE A 256 -4.48 -10.31 10.43
N CYS A 257 -5.18 -11.44 10.55
CA CYS A 257 -5.22 -12.18 11.82
C CYS A 257 -3.86 -12.80 12.16
N HIS A 258 -3.12 -13.31 11.18
CA HIS A 258 -1.75 -13.81 11.35
C HIS A 258 -0.82 -12.71 11.88
N PHE A 259 -0.90 -11.51 11.29
CA PHE A 259 -0.16 -10.34 11.78
C PHE A 259 -0.52 -10.01 13.23
N MET A 260 -1.81 -9.89 13.56
CA MET A 260 -2.23 -9.56 14.92
C MET A 260 -1.83 -10.65 15.95
N GLN A 261 -1.91 -11.92 15.57
CA GLN A 261 -1.44 -13.03 16.40
C GLN A 261 0.07 -12.93 16.64
N SER A 262 0.85 -12.70 15.58
CA SER A 262 2.32 -12.61 15.64
C SER A 262 2.80 -11.38 16.41
N LEU A 263 2.02 -10.29 16.39
CA LEU A 263 2.28 -9.09 17.19
C LEU A 263 1.97 -9.30 18.68
N GLY A 264 1.22 -10.34 19.04
CA GLY A 264 0.87 -10.68 20.42
C GLY A 264 -0.43 -10.05 20.91
N TYR A 265 -1.41 -9.84 20.03
CA TYR A 265 -2.74 -9.35 20.39
C TYR A 265 -3.45 -10.26 21.41
N LYS A 266 -4.04 -9.67 22.46
CA LYS A 266 -4.65 -10.39 23.60
C LYS A 266 -5.91 -9.70 24.14
N ASN A 267 -6.96 -9.62 23.32
CA ASN A 267 -8.27 -9.14 23.78
C ASN A 267 -9.38 -10.14 23.41
N ASP A 268 -9.43 -11.23 24.17
CA ASP A 268 -10.40 -12.32 24.01
C ASP A 268 -11.84 -11.85 24.11
N GLU A 269 -12.13 -10.90 25.01
CA GLU A 269 -13.47 -10.38 25.22
C GLU A 269 -14.00 -9.74 23.92
N PHE A 270 -13.19 -8.88 23.31
CA PHE A 270 -13.53 -8.27 22.02
C PHE A 270 -13.78 -9.32 20.93
N VAL A 271 -12.86 -10.29 20.78
CA VAL A 271 -12.98 -11.31 19.72
C VAL A 271 -14.22 -12.18 19.94
N ARG A 272 -14.50 -12.60 21.17
CA ARG A 272 -15.73 -13.34 21.51
C ARG A 272 -16.98 -12.51 21.26
N GLY A 273 -16.94 -11.20 21.52
CA GLY A 273 -18.00 -10.25 21.15
C GLY A 273 -18.25 -10.23 19.65
N MET A 274 -17.18 -10.11 18.86
CA MET A 274 -17.24 -10.15 17.39
C MET A 274 -17.83 -11.45 16.87
N MET A 275 -17.43 -12.60 17.42
CA MET A 275 -17.95 -13.92 17.01
C MET A 275 -19.45 -14.13 17.28
N LYS A 276 -20.06 -13.36 18.19
CA LYS A 276 -21.52 -13.40 18.44
C LYS A 276 -22.32 -12.65 17.38
N ARG A 277 -21.67 -11.84 16.54
CA ARG A 277 -22.34 -11.04 15.51
C ARG A 277 -22.89 -11.94 14.39
N LYS A 278 -24.17 -11.79 14.10
CA LYS A 278 -24.84 -12.53 13.00
C LYS A 278 -24.33 -12.11 11.62
N ASP A 279 -23.95 -10.84 11.48
CA ASP A 279 -23.48 -10.22 10.24
C ASP A 279 -21.97 -10.38 9.99
N LEU A 280 -21.25 -11.12 10.84
CA LEU A 280 -19.82 -11.36 10.67
C LEU A 280 -19.56 -12.17 9.38
N PRO A 281 -18.75 -11.67 8.44
CA PRO A 281 -18.42 -12.39 7.20
C PRO A 281 -17.66 -13.69 7.45
N LEU A 282 -17.74 -14.62 6.49
CA LEU A 282 -17.15 -15.97 6.60
C LEU A 282 -15.64 -15.92 6.89
N ALA A 283 -14.91 -15.03 6.23
CA ALA A 283 -13.47 -14.89 6.41
C ALA A 283 -13.08 -14.59 7.87
N TYR A 284 -13.79 -13.67 8.53
CA TYR A 284 -13.57 -13.36 9.94
C TYR A 284 -14.02 -14.51 10.86
N LYS A 285 -15.15 -15.17 10.55
CA LYS A 285 -15.61 -16.36 11.30
C LYS A 285 -14.56 -17.48 11.29
N LYS A 286 -13.81 -17.63 10.19
CA LYS A 286 -12.75 -18.64 10.06
C LYS A 286 -11.52 -18.30 10.91
N TRP A 287 -11.03 -17.06 10.86
CA TRP A 287 -9.71 -16.73 11.39
C TRP A 287 -9.69 -16.14 12.80
N LEU A 288 -10.72 -15.40 13.21
CA LEU A 288 -10.81 -14.84 14.57
C LEU A 288 -10.71 -15.88 15.71
N PRO A 289 -11.27 -17.10 15.60
CA PRO A 289 -11.14 -18.11 16.66
C PRO A 289 -9.69 -18.45 17.03
N PHE A 290 -8.75 -18.38 16.08
CA PHE A 290 -7.34 -18.66 16.32
C PHE A 290 -6.68 -17.63 17.24
N LEU A 291 -7.19 -16.40 17.28
CA LEU A 291 -6.69 -15.36 18.20
C LEU A 291 -7.04 -15.68 19.66
N ILE A 292 -8.09 -16.49 19.90
CA ILE A 292 -8.53 -16.90 21.24
C ILE A 292 -7.89 -18.24 21.62
N SER A 293 -7.88 -19.22 20.71
CA SER A 293 -7.37 -20.55 21.01
C SER A 293 -5.84 -20.56 21.19
N GLY A 294 -5.14 -19.59 20.61
CA GLY A 294 -3.69 -19.57 20.55
C GLY A 294 -3.12 -20.58 19.56
N GLU A 295 -3.97 -21.30 18.82
CA GLU A 295 -3.53 -22.15 17.71
C GLU A 295 -2.88 -21.27 16.64
N LYS A 296 -1.75 -21.73 16.10
CA LYS A 296 -1.00 -20.97 15.09
C LYS A 296 -1.86 -20.80 13.83
N ILE A 297 -2.07 -19.55 13.42
CA ILE A 297 -2.65 -19.24 12.11
C ILE A 297 -1.60 -19.63 11.06
N PRO A 298 -1.94 -20.45 10.05
CA PRO A 298 -1.01 -20.76 8.98
C PRO A 298 -0.58 -19.47 8.26
N VAL A 299 0.66 -19.45 7.79
CA VAL A 299 1.17 -18.33 6.98
C VAL A 299 0.39 -18.31 5.67
N LEU A 300 -0.08 -17.13 5.28
CA LEU A 300 -0.51 -16.89 3.90
C LEU A 300 0.74 -16.58 3.08
N TYR A 301 0.89 -17.22 1.92
CA TYR A 301 1.96 -16.87 0.99
C TYR A 301 1.47 -15.90 -0.08
N GLY A 302 2.30 -14.91 -0.38
CA GLY A 302 2.12 -13.98 -1.49
C GLY A 302 2.32 -14.66 -2.83
N LYS A 303 2.02 -13.92 -3.90
CA LYS A 303 2.30 -14.37 -5.28
C LYS A 303 3.81 -14.42 -5.52
N GLU A 304 4.25 -15.42 -6.28
CA GLU A 304 5.65 -15.52 -6.72
C GLU A 304 5.88 -14.96 -8.13
N GLU A 305 4.81 -14.83 -8.92
CA GLU A 305 4.84 -14.33 -10.29
C GLU A 305 4.14 -12.97 -10.40
N ILE A 306 4.69 -12.09 -11.25
CA ILE A 306 4.09 -10.80 -11.61
C ILE A 306 3.62 -10.80 -13.07
N ASN A 307 2.70 -9.90 -13.43
CA ASN A 307 2.05 -9.89 -14.75
C ASN A 307 2.89 -9.18 -15.83
N ILE A 308 4.06 -9.72 -16.14
CA ILE A 308 4.95 -9.28 -17.23
C ILE A 308 5.35 -10.48 -18.10
N PRO A 309 5.93 -10.30 -19.31
CA PRO A 309 6.25 -11.42 -20.21
C PRO A 309 7.07 -12.55 -19.57
N ASN A 310 8.14 -12.22 -18.82
CA ASN A 310 8.98 -13.21 -18.13
C ASN A 310 8.48 -13.57 -16.73
N LYS A 311 7.40 -12.93 -16.27
CA LYS A 311 6.77 -13.08 -14.97
C LYS A 311 7.63 -12.82 -13.72
N GLU A 312 8.89 -12.45 -13.89
CA GLU A 312 9.80 -12.17 -12.79
C GLU A 312 10.76 -11.01 -13.12
N ILE A 313 11.22 -10.32 -12.07
CA ILE A 313 12.35 -9.39 -12.11
C ILE A 313 13.26 -9.82 -10.97
N ARG A 314 14.55 -10.04 -11.24
CA ARG A 314 15.56 -10.36 -10.21
C ARG A 314 16.44 -9.15 -9.90
N ILE A 315 16.94 -9.06 -8.67
CA ILE A 315 17.82 -7.97 -8.22
C ILE A 315 19.02 -7.81 -9.16
N GLU A 316 19.69 -8.91 -9.51
CA GLU A 316 20.89 -8.88 -10.36
C GLU A 316 20.61 -8.40 -11.79
N ASP A 317 19.46 -8.75 -12.36
CA ASP A 317 19.07 -8.29 -13.69
C ASP A 317 18.77 -6.79 -13.67
N LEU A 318 18.17 -6.31 -12.60
CA LEU A 318 17.90 -4.90 -12.37
C LEU A 318 19.19 -4.08 -12.22
N ARG A 319 20.16 -4.58 -11.44
CA ARG A 319 21.47 -3.94 -11.29
C ARG A 319 22.17 -3.79 -12.64
N LYS A 320 22.13 -4.82 -13.49
CA LYS A 320 22.75 -4.77 -14.82
C LYS A 320 22.03 -3.83 -15.77
N ALA A 321 20.70 -3.84 -15.77
CA ALA A 321 19.89 -3.05 -16.69
C ALA A 321 19.87 -1.55 -16.35
N CYS A 322 20.16 -1.19 -15.09
CA CYS A 322 20.10 0.18 -14.59
C CYS A 322 21.45 0.76 -14.13
N ALA A 323 22.56 0.08 -14.46
CA ALA A 323 23.94 0.49 -14.16
C ALA A 323 24.41 1.70 -14.98
#